data_AF-A0A9D4LN49-F1
#
_entry.id   AF-A0A9D4LN49-F1
#
_cell.length_a   1.000
_cell.length_b   1.000
_cell.length_c   1.000
_cell.angle_alpha   90.00
_cell.angle_beta   90.00
_cell.angle_gamma   90.00
#
_symmetry.space_group_name_H-M   'P 1'
#
loop_
_entity.id
_entity.type
_entity.pdbx_description
1 polymer ?
#
loop_
_entity_poly.entity_id
_entity_poly.type
_entity_poly.pdbx_seq_one_letter_code
_entity_poly.pdbx_strand_id
1 'polypeptide(L)' 'MYVKVLCLDGGGIRGLIILEILEAIEKEAGKPIKDLFDWIGGTSTGEIIALGIATGKTRLASFSY' A
#
# COMPACT_ATOMS: atom_id res chain seq x y z
N MET A 1 -1.80 23.66 0.50
CA MET A 1 -1.56 22.33 1.10
C MET A 1 -2.54 21.38 0.44
N TYR A 2 -2.07 20.27 -0.13
CA TYR A 2 -2.93 19.25 -0.74
C TYR A 2 -2.87 17.98 0.11
N VAL A 3 -3.96 17.21 0.10
CA VAL A 3 -4.06 15.93 0.78
C VAL A 3 -3.85 14.82 -0.25
N LYS A 4 -2.98 13.87 0.02
CA LYS A 4 -2.73 12.70 -0.82
C LYS A 4 -3.54 11.52 -0.30
N VAL A 5 -4.38 10.95 -1.16
CA VAL A 5 -5.25 9.82 -0.83
C VAL A 5 -4.91 8.65 -1.75
N LEU A 6 -4.72 7.46 -1.16
CA LEU A 6 -4.55 6.20 -1.86
C LEU A 6 -5.82 5.37 -1.74
N CYS A 7 -6.41 4.99 -2.87
CA CYS A 7 -7.61 4.15 -2.96
C CYS A 7 -7.26 2.80 -3.57
N LEU A 8 -7.58 1.71 -2.86
CA LEU A 8 -7.27 0.34 -3.26
C LEU A 8 -8.55 -0.44 -3.54
N ASP A 9 -8.73 -0.87 -4.79
CA ASP A 9 -9.89 -1.68 -5.15
C ASP A 9 -9.85 -3.10 -4.59
N GLY A 10 -11.03 -3.70 -4.45
CA GLY A 10 -11.17 -5.13 -4.20
C GLY A 10 -10.79 -5.96 -5.43
N GLY A 11 -10.47 -7.24 -5.22
CA GLY A 11 -10.09 -8.11 -6.34
C GLY A 11 -9.78 -9.57 -6.00
N GLY A 12 -10.01 -10.00 -4.75
CA GLY A 12 -9.64 -11.34 -4.30
C GLY A 12 -8.15 -11.58 -4.49
N ILE A 13 -7.78 -12.68 -5.17
CA ILE A 13 -6.38 -13.01 -5.45
C ILE A 13 -5.64 -11.94 -6.27
N ARG A 14 -6.36 -11.12 -7.06
CA ARG A 14 -5.75 -10.04 -7.87
C ARG A 14 -5.16 -8.91 -7.01
N GLY A 15 -5.42 -8.89 -5.70
CA GLY A 15 -4.74 -7.98 -4.77
C GLY A 15 -3.21 -8.14 -4.77
N LEU A 16 -2.69 -9.29 -5.23
CA LEU A 16 -1.25 -9.47 -5.45
C LEU A 16 -0.66 -8.47 -6.46
N ILE A 17 -1.44 -8.09 -7.48
CA ILE A 17 -1.02 -7.08 -8.47
C ILE A 17 -0.92 -5.70 -7.79
N ILE A 18 -1.86 -5.37 -6.89
CA ILE A 18 -1.81 -4.13 -6.13
C ILE A 18 -0.55 -4.08 -5.26
N LEU A 19 -0.21 -5.19 -4.58
CA LEU A 19 1.00 -5.27 -3.76
C LEU A 19 2.28 -5.05 -4.60
N GLU A 20 2.38 -5.65 -5.77
CA GLU A 20 3.53 -5.47 -6.68
C GLU A 20 3.68 -4.00 -7.14
N ILE A 21 2.56 -3.34 -7.47
CA ILE A 21 2.56 -1.93 -7.84
C ILE A 21 3.00 -1.06 -6.67
N LEU A 22 2.51 -1.33 -5.46
CA LEU A 22 2.89 -0.59 -4.27
C LEU A 22 4.38 -0.78 -3.94
N GLU A 23 4.93 -1.98 -4.13
CA GLU A 23 6.37 -2.24 -3.99
C GLU A 23 7.21 -1.41 -4.96
N ALA A 24 6.82 -1.39 -6.24
CA ALA A 24 7.49 -0.57 -7.24
C ALA A 24 7.45 0.93 -6.88
N ILE A 25 6.31 1.41 -6.35
CA ILE A 25 6.16 2.79 -5.88
C ILE A 25 7.08 3.08 -4.68
N GLU A 26 7.12 2.20 -3.66
CA GLU A 26 8.01 2.40 -2.51
C GLU A 26 9.47 2.44 -2.92
N LYS A 27 9.87 1.54 -3.83
CA LYS A 27 11.24 1.47 -4.35
C LYS A 27 11.65 2.75 -5.06
N GLU A 28 10.79 3.29 -5.91
CA GLU A 28 11.05 4.55 -6.62
C GLU A 28 11.02 5.76 -5.67
N ALA A 29 10.11 5.77 -4.70
CA ALA A 29 9.96 6.88 -3.76
C ALA A 29 11.00 6.87 -2.62
N GLY A 30 11.67 5.73 -2.39
CA GLY A 30 12.64 5.53 -1.30
C GLY A 30 12.04 5.63 0.11
N LYS A 31 10.72 5.49 0.23
CA LYS A 31 9.96 5.64 1.48
C LYS A 31 8.78 4.67 1.48
N PRO A 32 8.34 4.19 2.65
CA PRO A 32 7.19 3.29 2.72
C PRO A 32 5.89 4.02 2.35
N ILE A 33 4.91 3.31 1.77
CA ILE A 33 3.62 3.85 1.29
C ILE A 33 2.92 4.66 2.38
N LYS A 34 2.98 4.20 3.64
CA LYS A 34 2.37 4.88 4.79
C LYS A 34 2.88 6.31 5.01
N ASP A 35 4.08 6.64 4.54
CA ASP A 35 4.69 7.97 4.66
C ASP A 35 4.49 8.80 3.38
N LEU A 36 3.98 8.18 2.30
CA LEU A 36 3.70 8.82 1.02
C LEU A 36 2.29 9.40 0.94
N PHE A 37 1.33 8.86 1.69
CA PHE A 37 -0.08 9.26 1.62
C PHE A 37 -0.62 9.64 2.99
N ASP A 38 -1.49 10.64 3.02
CA ASP A 38 -2.13 11.11 4.26
C ASP A 38 -3.32 10.22 4.63
N TRP A 39 -4.01 9.67 3.62
CA TRP A 39 -5.15 8.76 3.77
C TRP A 39 -4.98 7.55 2.88
N ILE A 40 -5.30 6.36 3.41
CA ILE A 40 -5.29 5.10 2.68
C ILE A 40 -6.62 4.41 2.96
N GLY A 41 -7.33 4.03 1.90
CA GLY A 41 -8.59 3.30 1.98
C GLY A 41 -8.70 2.26 0.88
N GLY A 42 -9.61 1.31 1.06
CA GLY A 42 -9.88 0.33 0.02
C GLY A 42 -11.16 -0.44 0.29
N THR A 43 -11.49 -1.36 -0.60
CA THR A 43 -12.67 -2.24 -0.46
C THR A 43 -12.25 -3.70 -0.50
N SER A 44 -12.84 -4.55 0.36
CA SER A 44 -12.55 -5.99 0.39
C SER A 44 -11.04 -6.27 0.51
N THR A 45 -10.42 -6.95 -0.46
CA THR A 45 -8.96 -7.19 -0.48
C THR A 45 -8.14 -5.90 -0.39
N GLY A 46 -8.57 -4.83 -1.05
CA GLY A 46 -7.88 -3.53 -0.98
C GLY A 46 -7.88 -2.94 0.42
N GLU A 47 -8.95 -3.16 1.20
CA GLU A 47 -9.03 -2.74 2.60
C GLU A 47 -8.12 -3.57 3.52
N ILE A 48 -8.03 -4.88 3.28
CA ILE A 48 -7.09 -5.75 3.99
C ILE A 48 -5.63 -5.29 3.74
N ILE A 49 -5.30 -4.92 2.49
CA ILE A 49 -4.00 -4.37 2.14
C ILE A 49 -3.78 -3.00 2.82
N ALA A 50 -4.77 -2.10 2.76
CA ALA A 50 -4.71 -0.79 3.41
C ALA A 50 -4.46 -0.92 4.92
N LEU A 51 -5.14 -1.85 5.60
CA LEU A 51 -4.94 -2.13 7.01
C LEU A 51 -3.56 -2.73 7.28
N GLY A 52 -3.05 -3.59 6.39
CA GLY A 52 -1.68 -4.10 6.45
C GLY A 52 -0.64 -2.98 6.42
N ILE A 53 -0.82 -2.00 5.53
CA ILE A 53 0.04 -0.81 5.43
C ILE A 53 -0.06 0.04 6.70
N ALA A 54 -1.28 0.32 7.17
CA ALA A 54 -1.53 1.15 8.34
C ALA A 54 -0.95 0.53 9.64
N THR A 55 -0.96 -0.81 9.75
CA THR A 55 -0.42 -1.54 10.91
C THR A 55 1.06 -1.90 10.77
N GLY A 56 1.72 -1.52 9.67
CA GLY A 56 3.13 -1.83 9.41
C GLY A 56 3.40 -3.32 9.16
N LYS A 57 2.39 -4.09 8.74
CA LYS A 57 2.46 -5.54 8.49
C LYS A 57 2.64 -5.91 7.02
N THR A 58 2.98 -4.96 6.15
CA THR A 58 3.23 -5.22 4.74
C THR A 58 4.62 -5.84 4.52
N ARG A 59 4.70 -6.83 3.62
CA ARG A 59 5.97 -7.48 3.20
C ARG A 59 7.00 -6.49 2.61
N LEU A 60 6.58 -5.30 2.23
CA LEU A 60 7.41 -4.29 1.58
C LEU A 60 8.59 -3.83 2.46
N ALA A 61 8.44 -3.86 3.80
CA ALA A 61 9.53 -3.53 4.72
C ALA A 61 10.53 -4.69 4.95
N SER A 62 10.25 -5.92 4.50
CA SER A 62 11.04 -7.10 4.85
C SER A 62 12.17 -7.45 3.87
N PHE A 63 12.26 -6.79 2.72
CA PHE A 63 13.32 -7.02 1.72
C PHE A 63 14.40 -5.92 1.68
N SER A 64 14.45 -5.01 2.66
CA SER A 64 15.55 -4.05 2.82
C SER A 64 16.71 -4.57 3.70
N TYR A 65 16.92 -5.89 3.77
CA TYR A 65 18.14 -6.49 4.34
C TYR A 65 19.10 -6.89 3.22
#